data_AF-A0A2E0HHN6-F1
#
_entry.id   AF-A0A2E0HHN6-F1
#
_cell.length_a   1.000
_cell.length_b   1.000
_cell.length_c   1.000
_cell.angle_alpha   90.00
_cell.angle_beta   90.00
_cell.angle_gamma   90.00
#
_symmetry.space_group_name_H-M   'P 1'
#
loop_
_entity.id
_entity.type
_entity.pdbx_description
1 polymer ?
#
loop_
_entity_poly.entity_id
_entity_poly.type
_entity_poly.pdbx_seq_one_letter_code
_entity_poly.pdbx_strand_id
1 'polypeptide(L)'
;MSAAAAGILVLIMLHAALALRKFPHNTRQYQLFLGHKARMRHPDTTLWWWQVVTGFLLFFLAPMHLFGMLSQPDQIGPYASAARVYSTHWALYLILLFAVELHGAIGLYRLAVKWLSFPAWPVPVLRRRLSLLKWGLSLFFIILGLCTLLAYYRLGSTLQEQPGIRYHPQPVSTATEGVLP
;
A
#
# COMPACT_ATOMS: atom_id res chain seq x y z
N MET A 1 -19.05 1.28 -13.26
CA MET A 1 -18.46 1.28 -11.90
C MET A 1 -17.81 -0.07 -11.65
N SER A 2 -16.65 -0.11 -10.98
CA SER A 2 -15.96 -1.38 -10.69
C SER A 2 -16.50 -2.06 -9.43
N ALA A 3 -17.05 -3.27 -9.57
CA ALA A 3 -17.52 -4.07 -8.44
C ALA A 3 -16.37 -4.45 -7.48
N ALA A 4 -15.18 -4.72 -8.03
CA ALA A 4 -13.99 -5.03 -7.24
C ALA A 4 -13.56 -3.85 -6.37
N ALA A 5 -13.51 -2.64 -6.93
CA ALA A 5 -13.17 -1.43 -6.18
C ALA A 5 -14.19 -1.14 -5.07
N ALA A 6 -15.50 -1.36 -5.35
CA ALA A 6 -16.56 -1.20 -4.36
C ALA A 6 -16.38 -2.20 -3.19
N GLY A 7 -16.12 -3.47 -3.49
CA GLY A 7 -15.88 -4.50 -2.46
C GLY A 7 -14.68 -4.18 -1.57
N ILE A 8 -13.56 -3.75 -2.17
CA ILE A 8 -12.37 -3.34 -1.41
C ILE A 8 -12.66 -2.12 -0.53
N LEU A 9 -13.39 -1.13 -1.03
CA LEU A 9 -13.78 0.04 -0.24
C LEU A 9 -14.59 -0.36 1.00
N VAL A 10 -15.59 -1.23 0.84
CA VAL A 10 -16.39 -1.75 1.97
C VAL A 10 -15.50 -2.46 2.99
N LEU A 11 -14.58 -3.33 2.55
CA LEU A 11 -13.66 -4.03 3.45
C LEU A 11 -12.76 -3.05 4.21
N ILE A 12 -12.25 -2.01 3.56
CA ILE A 12 -11.45 -0.97 4.21
C ILE A 12 -12.29 -0.19 5.22
N MET A 13 -13.54 0.16 4.90
CA MET A 13 -14.43 0.84 5.83
C MET A 13 -14.72 -0.01 7.07
N LEU A 14 -14.98 -1.31 6.88
CA LEU A 14 -15.18 -2.25 7.99
C LEU A 14 -13.90 -2.40 8.83
N HIS A 15 -12.75 -2.55 8.18
CA HIS A 15 -11.46 -2.59 8.85
C HIS A 15 -11.22 -1.33 9.69
N ALA A 16 -11.45 -0.16 9.11
CA ALA A 16 -11.29 1.13 9.75
C ALA A 16 -12.20 1.28 10.98
N ALA A 17 -13.49 0.93 10.86
CA ALA A 17 -14.44 0.95 11.98
C ALA A 17 -13.97 0.05 13.13
N LEU A 18 -13.49 -1.16 12.83
CA LEU A 18 -12.99 -2.10 13.83
C LEU A 18 -11.62 -1.69 14.41
N ALA A 19 -10.81 -0.94 13.67
CA ALA A 19 -9.49 -0.48 14.11
C ALA A 19 -9.58 0.78 14.98
N LEU A 20 -10.52 1.69 14.70
CA LEU A 20 -10.72 2.94 15.44
C LEU A 20 -10.97 2.72 16.93
N ARG A 21 -11.62 1.61 17.32
CA ARG A 21 -11.81 1.25 18.73
C ARG A 21 -10.50 1.08 19.52
N LYS A 22 -9.35 0.99 18.83
CA LYS A 22 -8.02 0.86 19.42
C LYS A 22 -7.27 2.19 19.53
N PHE A 23 -7.81 3.28 18.99
CA PHE A 23 -7.12 4.56 18.97
C PHE A 23 -7.23 5.23 20.36
N PRO A 24 -6.22 6.02 20.77
CA PRO A 24 -6.37 6.91 21.92
C PRO A 24 -7.50 7.90 21.62
N HIS A 25 -8.56 7.89 22.43
CA HIS A 25 -9.80 8.64 22.14
C HIS A 25 -9.89 9.99 22.88
N ASN A 26 -8.92 10.31 23.73
CA ASN A 26 -8.84 11.59 24.43
C ASN A 26 -7.39 12.05 24.60
N THR A 27 -7.21 13.34 24.87
CA THR A 27 -5.90 13.99 25.01
C THR A 27 -5.06 13.36 26.12
N ARG A 28 -5.68 12.98 27.25
CA ARG A 28 -5.00 12.31 28.35
C ARG A 28 -4.40 10.97 27.93
N GLN A 29 -5.17 10.11 27.25
CA GLN A 29 -4.69 8.82 26.74
C GLN A 29 -3.56 8.99 25.72
N TYR A 30 -3.71 9.97 24.83
CA TYR A 30 -2.69 10.30 23.84
C TYR A 30 -1.36 10.68 24.51
N GLN A 31 -1.39 11.64 25.46
CA GLN A 31 -0.21 12.09 26.19
C GLN A 31 0.43 10.96 27.03
N LEU A 32 -0.39 10.18 27.73
CA LEU A 32 0.08 9.03 28.52
C LEU A 32 0.78 7.99 27.62
N PHE A 33 0.18 7.68 26.47
CA PHE A 33 0.78 6.74 25.52
C PHE A 33 2.11 7.26 24.97
N LEU A 34 2.17 8.53 24.56
CA LEU A 34 3.42 9.13 24.06
C LEU A 34 4.52 9.12 25.12
N GLY A 35 4.21 9.51 26.36
CA GLY A 35 5.16 9.48 27.48
C GLY A 35 5.60 8.06 27.84
N HIS A 36 4.71 7.06 27.74
CA HIS A 36 5.05 5.66 27.94
C HIS A 36 5.96 5.12 26.82
N LYS A 37 5.62 5.38 25.55
CA LYS A 37 6.43 4.99 24.38
C LYS A 37 7.84 5.57 24.47
N ALA A 38 7.97 6.84 24.83
CA ALA A 38 9.26 7.52 24.95
C ALA A 38 10.16 6.93 26.05
N ARG A 39 9.56 6.48 27.17
CA ARG A 39 10.28 5.86 28.29
C ARG A 39 10.65 4.40 28.02
N MET A 40 9.73 3.60 27.50
CA MET A 40 9.98 2.18 27.26
C MET A 40 10.97 1.93 26.12
N ARG A 41 10.96 2.79 25.08
CA ARG A 41 11.76 2.61 23.85
C ARG A 41 11.64 1.21 23.24
N HIS A 42 10.48 0.56 23.45
CA HIS A 42 10.23 -0.79 22.98
C HIS A 42 9.82 -0.80 21.49
N PRO A 43 10.46 -1.61 20.63
CA PRO A 43 10.26 -1.56 19.19
C PRO A 43 8.82 -1.85 18.77
N ASP A 44 8.18 -2.89 19.32
CA ASP A 44 6.79 -3.22 18.94
C ASP A 44 5.79 -2.15 19.37
N THR A 45 6.06 -1.43 20.48
CA THR A 45 5.22 -0.32 20.95
C THR A 45 5.32 0.86 19.99
N THR A 46 6.53 1.15 19.50
CA THR A 46 6.77 2.17 18.48
C THR A 46 6.16 1.77 17.14
N LEU A 47 6.25 0.50 16.74
CA LEU A 47 5.62 -0.01 15.52
C LEU A 47 4.09 0.08 15.58
N TRP A 48 3.48 -0.12 16.75
CA TRP A 48 2.04 0.09 16.91
C TRP A 48 1.66 1.56 16.75
N TRP A 49 2.46 2.48 17.30
CA TRP A 49 2.26 3.91 17.10
C TRP A 49 2.29 4.29 15.62
N TRP A 50 3.25 3.75 14.86
CA TRP A 50 3.31 3.97 13.41
C TRP A 50 2.06 3.46 12.68
N GLN A 51 1.42 2.37 13.12
CA GLN A 51 0.14 1.97 12.53
C GLN A 51 -0.97 2.99 12.77
N VAL A 52 -1.03 3.60 13.95
CA VAL A 52 -2.05 4.60 14.26
C VAL A 52 -1.87 5.80 13.33
N VAL A 53 -0.63 6.27 13.16
CA VAL A 53 -0.29 7.39 12.28
C VAL A 53 -0.61 7.05 10.82
N THR A 54 -0.13 5.92 10.30
CA THR A 54 -0.40 5.56 8.89
C THR A 54 -1.85 5.21 8.65
N GLY A 55 -2.53 4.56 9.59
CA GLY A 55 -3.96 4.29 9.52
C GLY A 55 -4.79 5.56 9.49
N PHE A 56 -4.40 6.57 10.27
CA PHE A 56 -5.02 7.89 10.23
C PHE A 56 -4.85 8.56 8.86
N LEU A 57 -3.64 8.53 8.27
CA LEU A 57 -3.41 9.05 6.91
C LEU A 57 -4.26 8.33 5.86
N LEU A 58 -4.39 7.00 5.98
CA LEU A 58 -5.14 6.18 5.03
C LEU A 58 -6.65 6.49 4.99
N PHE A 59 -7.24 7.07 6.04
CA PHE A 59 -8.63 7.54 6.00
C PHE A 59 -8.90 8.56 4.88
N PHE A 60 -7.88 9.35 4.52
CA PHE A 60 -8.01 10.38 3.50
C PHE A 60 -7.47 9.89 2.16
N LEU A 61 -6.31 9.21 2.18
CA LEU A 61 -5.61 8.80 0.96
C LEU A 61 -6.29 7.63 0.25
N ALA A 62 -6.74 6.61 0.99
CA ALA A 62 -7.29 5.39 0.37
C ALA A 62 -8.63 5.65 -0.32
N PRO A 63 -9.61 6.37 0.27
CA PRO A 63 -10.86 6.68 -0.42
C PRO A 63 -10.65 7.54 -1.67
N MET A 64 -9.75 8.53 -1.63
CA MET A 64 -9.47 9.36 -2.80
C MET A 64 -8.92 8.53 -3.96
N HIS A 65 -8.01 7.59 -3.68
CA HIS A 65 -7.51 6.65 -4.69
C HIS A 65 -8.60 5.70 -5.21
N LEU A 66 -9.36 5.08 -4.31
CA LEU A 66 -10.38 4.09 -4.66
C LEU A 66 -11.58 4.70 -5.37
N PHE A 67 -11.92 5.95 -5.08
CA PHE A 67 -13.00 6.65 -5.78
C PHE A 67 -12.71 6.72 -7.28
N GLY A 68 -11.48 7.09 -7.68
CA GLY A 68 -11.10 7.10 -9.09
C GLY A 68 -11.19 5.71 -9.75
N MET A 69 -10.74 4.67 -9.05
CA MET A 69 -10.85 3.28 -9.55
C MET A 69 -12.30 2.79 -9.64
N LEU A 70 -13.18 3.30 -8.79
CA LEU A 70 -14.61 2.96 -8.76
C LEU A 70 -15.37 3.68 -9.87
N SER A 71 -15.13 4.98 -10.04
CA SER A 71 -15.89 5.86 -10.94
C SER A 71 -15.42 5.82 -12.39
N GLN A 72 -14.13 5.57 -12.64
CA GLN A 72 -13.51 5.59 -13.98
C GLN A 72 -12.72 4.30 -14.26
N PRO A 73 -13.33 3.11 -14.15
CA PRO A 73 -12.62 1.84 -14.32
C PRO A 73 -12.11 1.61 -15.76
N ASP A 74 -12.75 2.24 -16.74
CA ASP A 74 -12.37 2.25 -18.16
C ASP A 74 -11.08 3.06 -18.42
N GLN A 75 -10.69 3.93 -17.48
CA GLN A 75 -9.45 4.72 -17.55
C GLN A 75 -8.27 4.06 -16.81
N ILE A 76 -8.37 2.75 -16.58
CA ILE A 76 -7.28 1.92 -16.07
C ILE A 76 -6.55 1.31 -17.26
N GLY A 77 -5.47 1.98 -17.67
CA GLY A 77 -4.54 1.50 -18.69
C GLY A 77 -3.21 2.22 -18.57
N PRO A 78 -2.18 1.82 -19.34
CA PRO A 78 -0.84 2.39 -19.23
C PRO A 78 -0.85 3.92 -19.44
N TYR A 79 -1.55 4.40 -20.47
CA TYR A 79 -1.55 5.83 -20.81
C TYR A 79 -2.45 6.66 -19.91
N ALA A 80 -3.70 6.23 -19.70
CA ALA A 80 -4.64 6.95 -18.83
C ALA A 80 -4.13 7.01 -17.38
N SER A 81 -3.47 5.95 -16.90
CA SER A 81 -2.85 5.97 -15.56
C SER A 81 -1.62 6.86 -15.52
N ALA A 82 -0.75 6.83 -16.53
CA ALA A 82 0.41 7.71 -16.62
C ALA A 82 0.01 9.19 -16.66
N ALA A 83 -0.98 9.55 -17.47
CA ALA A 83 -1.51 10.91 -17.55
C ALA A 83 -2.03 11.40 -16.21
N ARG A 84 -2.78 10.56 -15.48
CA ARG A 84 -3.30 10.87 -14.13
C ARG A 84 -2.19 11.01 -13.09
N VAL A 85 -1.21 10.10 -13.10
CA VAL A 85 -0.04 10.14 -12.20
C VAL A 85 0.70 11.45 -12.38
N TYR A 86 1.09 11.77 -13.63
CA TYR A 86 1.90 12.94 -13.93
C TYR A 86 1.17 14.26 -13.63
N SER A 87 -0.10 14.38 -14.06
CA SER A 87 -0.84 15.64 -13.95
C SER A 87 -1.23 16.01 -12.52
N THR A 88 -1.66 15.03 -11.71
CA THR A 88 -2.44 15.34 -10.49
C THR A 88 -2.17 14.40 -9.31
N HIS A 89 -1.80 13.14 -9.53
CA HIS A 89 -1.82 12.12 -8.47
C HIS A 89 -0.45 11.65 -7.95
N TRP A 90 0.67 12.10 -8.52
CA TRP A 90 2.00 11.60 -8.12
C TRP A 90 2.27 11.79 -6.61
N ALA A 91 1.94 12.96 -6.05
CA ALA A 91 2.19 13.25 -4.64
C ALA A 91 1.31 12.39 -3.73
N LEU A 92 0.04 12.22 -4.10
CA LEU A 92 -0.88 11.32 -3.41
C LEU A 92 -0.34 9.89 -3.41
N TYR A 93 0.06 9.36 -4.57
CA TYR A 93 0.56 7.99 -4.69
C TYR A 93 1.87 7.78 -3.96
N LEU A 94 2.75 8.78 -3.92
CA LEU A 94 3.98 8.71 -3.14
C LEU A 94 3.69 8.57 -1.65
N ILE A 95 2.82 9.42 -1.09
CA ILE A 95 2.46 9.36 0.34
C ILE A 95 1.69 8.08 0.64
N LEU A 96 0.73 7.72 -0.23
CA LEU A 96 -0.07 6.50 -0.09
C LEU A 96 0.81 5.25 -0.11
N LEU A 97 1.83 5.18 -0.98
CA LEU A 97 2.78 4.08 -1.07
C LEU A 97 3.43 3.80 0.29
N PHE A 98 4.03 4.83 0.91
CA PHE A 98 4.65 4.66 2.23
C PHE A 98 3.61 4.36 3.32
N ALA A 99 2.47 5.05 3.32
CA ALA A 99 1.45 4.87 4.33
C ALA A 99 0.88 3.44 4.32
N VAL A 100 0.47 2.94 3.15
CA VAL A 100 -0.16 1.62 3.03
C VAL A 100 0.84 0.50 3.25
N GLU A 101 2.06 0.62 2.72
CA GLU A 101 3.10 -0.40 2.85
C GLU A 101 3.53 -0.55 4.31
N LEU A 102 3.83 0.56 4.99
CA LEU A 102 4.16 0.51 6.41
C LEU A 102 2.98 0.02 7.25
N HIS A 103 1.75 0.49 6.99
CA HIS A 103 0.57 0.04 7.74
C HIS A 103 0.35 -1.47 7.59
N GLY A 104 0.39 -1.97 6.35
CA GLY A 104 0.15 -3.35 5.97
C GLY A 104 1.24 -4.28 6.50
N ALA A 105 2.51 -4.02 6.22
CA ALA A 105 3.61 -4.88 6.63
C ALA A 105 3.73 -4.98 8.15
N ILE A 106 3.61 -3.83 8.84
CA ILE A 106 3.63 -3.82 10.30
C ILE A 106 2.40 -4.55 10.85
N GLY A 107 1.22 -4.35 10.25
CA GLY A 107 -0.04 -5.02 10.61
C GLY A 107 0.04 -6.54 10.48
N LEU A 108 0.55 -7.03 9.35
CA LEU A 108 0.74 -8.45 9.09
C LEU A 108 1.73 -9.09 10.05
N TYR A 109 2.86 -8.42 10.33
CA TYR A 109 3.81 -8.85 11.36
C TYR A 109 3.13 -9.04 12.73
N ARG A 110 2.34 -8.06 13.18
CA ARG A 110 1.65 -8.18 14.49
C ARG A 110 0.55 -9.24 14.46
N LEU A 111 -0.16 -9.41 13.35
CA LEU A 111 -1.15 -10.47 13.21
C LEU A 111 -0.49 -11.84 13.32
N ALA A 112 0.64 -12.03 12.63
CA ALA A 112 1.43 -13.26 12.66
C ALA A 112 1.95 -13.55 14.07
N VAL A 113 2.56 -12.58 14.75
CA VAL A 113 3.07 -12.75 16.13
C VAL A 113 1.94 -13.03 17.13
N LYS A 114 0.74 -12.49 16.89
CA LYS A 114 -0.41 -12.65 17.79
C LYS A 114 -1.08 -14.02 17.67
N TRP A 115 -1.18 -14.55 16.45
CA TRP A 115 -2.02 -15.71 16.17
C TRP A 115 -1.27 -16.95 15.67
N LEU A 116 -0.04 -16.79 15.16
CA LEU A 116 0.74 -17.94 14.73
C LEU A 116 1.61 -18.45 15.87
N SER A 117 1.52 -19.76 16.09
CA SER A 117 2.40 -20.51 16.97
C SER A 117 3.02 -21.65 16.17
N PHE A 118 4.35 -21.75 16.19
CA PHE A 118 5.08 -22.82 15.51
C PHE A 118 5.76 -23.69 16.57
N PRO A 119 5.40 -24.98 16.69
CA PRO A 119 6.02 -25.87 17.68
C PRO A 119 7.55 -25.95 17.54
N ALA A 120 8.06 -25.84 16.31
CA ALA A 120 9.49 -25.91 16.02
C ALA A 120 10.28 -24.66 16.42
N TRP A 121 9.65 -23.49 16.61
CA TRP A 121 10.35 -22.23 16.82
C TRP A 121 9.95 -21.56 18.14
N PRO A 122 10.90 -21.35 19.07
CA PRO A 122 10.66 -20.52 20.25
C PRO A 122 10.21 -19.10 19.87
N VAL A 123 9.37 -18.48 20.70
CA VAL A 123 8.78 -17.15 20.46
C VAL A 123 9.82 -16.08 20.07
N PRO A 124 10.99 -15.97 20.72
CA PRO A 124 12.00 -14.97 20.32
C PRO A 124 12.54 -15.19 18.90
N VAL A 125 12.73 -16.44 18.50
CA VAL A 125 13.22 -16.81 17.16
C VAL A 125 12.15 -16.49 16.12
N LEU A 126 10.89 -16.84 16.38
CA LEU A 126 9.75 -16.52 15.52
C LEU A 126 9.63 -15.01 15.30
N ARG A 127 9.66 -14.21 16.39
CA ARG A 127 9.60 -12.74 16.30
C ARG A 127 10.72 -12.16 15.47
N ARG A 128 11.97 -12.63 15.65
CA ARG A 128 13.12 -12.18 14.86
C ARG A 128 12.95 -12.48 13.38
N ARG A 129 12.54 -13.70 13.03
CA ARG A 129 12.31 -14.11 11.63
C ARG A 129 11.20 -13.29 10.97
N LEU A 130 10.06 -13.13 11.63
CA LEU A 130 8.96 -12.32 11.12
C LEU A 130 9.35 -10.84 11.01
N SER A 131 10.18 -10.33 11.92
CA SER A 131 10.69 -8.97 11.83
C SER A 131 11.70 -8.76 10.69
N LEU A 132 12.50 -9.76 10.34
CA LEU A 132 13.37 -9.70 9.16
C LEU A 132 12.53 -9.76 7.88
N LEU A 133 11.57 -10.69 7.83
CA LEU A 133 10.66 -10.84 6.70
C LEU A 133 9.88 -9.55 6.44
N LYS A 134 9.28 -8.93 7.47
CA LYS A 134 8.52 -7.69 7.29
C LYS A 134 9.37 -6.57 6.70
N TRP A 135 10.62 -6.42 7.16
CA TRP A 135 11.50 -5.35 6.68
C TRP A 135 12.04 -5.64 5.28
N GLY A 136 12.39 -6.90 4.98
CA GLY A 136 12.79 -7.30 3.63
C GLY A 136 11.66 -7.08 2.63
N LEU A 137 10.44 -7.49 2.98
CA LEU A 137 9.26 -7.31 2.13
C LEU A 137 8.92 -5.83 1.93
N SER A 138 8.95 -5.03 2.99
CA SER A 138 8.70 -3.59 2.86
C SER A 138 9.77 -2.88 2.03
N LEU A 139 11.05 -3.22 2.20
CA LEU A 139 12.10 -2.65 1.37
C LEU A 139 11.86 -3.00 -0.11
N PHE A 140 11.53 -4.25 -0.40
CA PHE A 140 11.23 -4.71 -1.75
C PHE A 140 10.04 -3.95 -2.36
N PHE A 141 8.89 -3.89 -1.68
CA PHE A 141 7.71 -3.22 -2.21
C PHE A 141 7.84 -1.70 -2.31
N ILE A 142 8.58 -1.05 -1.39
CA ILE A 142 8.88 0.38 -1.53
C ILE A 142 9.74 0.64 -2.76
N ILE A 143 10.82 -0.11 -2.97
CA ILE A 143 11.68 0.07 -4.15
C ILE A 143 10.88 -0.18 -5.42
N LEU A 144 10.14 -1.29 -5.47
CA LEU A 144 9.29 -1.63 -6.62
C LEU A 144 8.25 -0.52 -6.88
N GLY A 145 7.56 -0.06 -5.83
CA GLY A 145 6.55 0.99 -5.93
C GLY A 145 7.13 2.34 -6.39
N LEU A 146 8.32 2.71 -5.93
CA LEU A 146 9.02 3.91 -6.39
C LEU A 146 9.44 3.79 -7.86
N CYS A 147 9.96 2.64 -8.27
CA CYS A 147 10.29 2.37 -9.68
C CYS A 147 9.04 2.43 -10.57
N THR A 148 7.93 1.82 -10.14
CA THR A 148 6.66 1.86 -10.86
C THR A 148 6.10 3.28 -10.95
N LEU A 149 6.12 4.04 -9.85
CA LEU A 149 5.65 5.42 -9.82
C LEU A 149 6.49 6.30 -10.76
N LEU A 150 7.82 6.14 -10.73
CA LEU A 150 8.72 6.85 -11.64
C LEU A 150 8.47 6.48 -13.11
N ALA A 151 8.22 5.21 -13.41
CA ALA A 151 7.89 4.76 -14.76
C ALA A 151 6.61 5.43 -15.29
N TYR A 152 5.55 5.45 -14.48
CA TYR A 152 4.30 6.12 -14.86
C TYR A 152 4.45 7.65 -14.95
N TYR A 153 5.23 8.26 -14.07
CA TYR A 153 5.51 9.70 -14.13
C TYR A 153 6.23 10.07 -15.43
N ARG A 154 7.29 9.33 -15.80
CA ARG A 154 8.03 9.54 -17.05
C ARG A 154 7.19 9.28 -18.30
N LEU A 155 6.37 8.22 -18.29
CA LEU A 155 5.45 7.96 -19.38
C LEU A 155 4.43 9.09 -19.54
N GLY A 156 3.93 9.62 -18.43
CA GLY A 156 2.97 10.72 -18.42
C GLY A 156 3.55 12.02 -18.97
N SER A 157 4.81 12.33 -18.65
CA SER A 157 5.49 13.50 -19.22
C SER A 157 5.64 13.40 -20.74
N THR A 158 6.03 12.23 -21.26
CA THR A 158 6.16 12.01 -22.72
C THR A 158 4.82 12.11 -23.44
N LEU A 159 3.73 11.61 -22.83
CA LEU A 159 2.38 11.71 -23.40
C LEU A 159 1.87 13.15 -23.45
N GLN A 160 2.29 14.01 -22.53
CA GLN A 160 1.92 15.43 -22.57
C GLN A 160 2.58 16.17 -23.74
N GLU A 161 3.80 15.79 -24.10
CA GLU A 161 4.51 16.32 -25.27
C GLU A 161 3.88 15.83 -26.59
N GLN A 162 3.11 14.74 -26.57
CA GLN A 162 2.46 14.13 -27.75
C GLN A 162 0.95 13.90 -27.50
N PRO A 163 0.15 14.98 -27.39
CA PRO A 163 -1.27 14.86 -27.07
C PRO A 163 -2.03 14.08 -28.16
N GLY A 164 -2.84 13.09 -27.75
CA GLY A 164 -3.76 12.36 -28.62
C GLY A 164 -3.40 10.89 -28.91
N ILE A 165 -2.24 10.40 -28.47
CA ILE A 165 -1.86 9.00 -28.66
C ILE A 165 -2.69 8.08 -27.76
N ARG A 166 -3.38 7.10 -28.35
CA ARG A 166 -4.09 6.03 -27.63
C ARG A 166 -3.23 4.78 -27.55
N TYR A 167 -3.37 4.04 -26.45
CA TYR A 167 -2.68 2.77 -26.31
C TYR A 167 -3.31 1.72 -27.23
N HIS A 168 -2.49 1.15 -28.12
CA HIS A 168 -2.84 -0.02 -28.91
C HIS A 168 -2.01 -1.20 -28.39
N PRO A 169 -2.63 -2.28 -27.87
CA PRO A 169 -1.89 -3.47 -27.47
C PRO A 169 -1.13 -4.02 -28.67
N GLN A 170 0.17 -4.29 -28.51
CA GLN A 170 0.90 -5.02 -29.53
C GLN A 170 0.36 -6.46 -29.57
N PRO A 171 -0.02 -7.00 -30.73
CA PRO A 171 -0.44 -8.39 -30.82
C PRO A 171 0.70 -9.27 -30.33
N VAL A 172 0.40 -10.20 -29.43
CA VAL A 172 1.35 -11.21 -28.97
C VAL A 172 1.78 -12.00 -30.20
N SER A 173 3.04 -11.85 -30.61
CA SER A 173 3.63 -12.70 -31.63
C SER A 173 3.72 -14.11 -31.07
N THR A 174 2.71 -14.93 -31.34
CA THR A 174 2.84 -16.38 -31.25
C THR A 174 3.93 -16.76 -32.24
N ALA A 175 5.13 -17.04 -31.74
CA ALA A 175 6.17 -17.68 -32.52
C ALA A 175 5.61 -19.05 -32.93
N THR A 176 4.99 -19.11 -34.10
CA THR A 176 4.63 -20.36 -34.76
C THR A 176 5.91 -21.15 -34.94
N GLU A 177 5.96 -22.30 -34.26
CA GLU A 177 6.94 -23.36 -34.48
C GLU A 177 7.04 -23.62 -35.99
N GLY A 178 8.21 -23.34 -36.55
CA GLY A 178 8.56 -23.76 -37.89
C GLY A 178 8.73 -25.28 -37.90
N VAL A 179 7.67 -26.00 -38.24
CA VAL A 179 7.78 -27.35 -38.81
C VAL A 179 7.89 -27.16 -40.31
N LEU A 180 9.13 -27.27 -40.82
CA LEU A 180 9.42 -27.36 -42.25
C LEU A 180 8.98 -28.74 -42.79
N PRO A 181 8.62 -28.82 -44.09
CA PRO A 181 7.98 -29.99 -44.71
C PRO A 181 8.85 -31.24 -44.78
#